data_AF-A0A355BBJ7-F1
#
_entry.id   AF-A0A355BBJ7-F1
#
_cell.length_a   1.000
_cell.length_b   1.000
_cell.length_c   1.000
_cell.angle_alpha   90.00
_cell.angle_beta   90.00
_cell.angle_gamma   90.00
#
_symmetry.space_group_name_H-M   'P 1'
#
loop_
_entity.id
_entity.type
_entity.pdbx_description
1 polymer ?
#
loop_
_entity_poly.entity_id
_entity_poly.type
_entity_poly.pdbx_seq_one_letter_code
_entity_poly.pdbx_strand_id
1 'polypeptide(L)'
;IYGFIFTKIFGWKVVGTIDSSIQKCVIIAVPHTSWWDFFLGIFSRAILDKEINYVAKKELFVFPFGYFFRWTGGTPLNRGVKENKVDFITQIFKR
;
A
#
# COMPACT_ATOMS: atom_id res chain seq x y z
N ILE A 1 16.79 4.52 9.40
CA ILE A 1 16.72 5.69 8.49
C ILE A 1 15.28 6.11 8.24
N TYR A 2 14.41 5.24 7.70
CA TYR A 2 13.00 5.56 7.42
C TYR A 2 12.21 6.05 8.64
N GLY A 3 12.35 5.39 9.80
CA GLY A 3 11.74 5.85 11.04
C GLY A 3 12.21 7.23 11.50
N PHE A 4 13.48 7.59 11.26
CA PHE A 4 13.99 8.93 11.59
C PHE A 4 13.37 10.01 10.70
N ILE A 5 13.32 9.77 9.39
CA ILE A 5 12.69 10.72 8.45
C ILE A 5 11.20 10.89 8.80
N PHE A 6 10.47 9.79 8.98
CA PHE A 6 9.04 9.82 9.28
C PHE A 6 8.71 10.48 10.62
N THR A 7 9.46 10.14 11.68
CA THR A 7 9.15 10.61 13.04
C THR A 7 9.81 11.93 13.43
N LYS A 8 11.02 12.22 12.93
CA LYS A 8 11.78 13.42 13.32
C LYS A 8 11.70 14.55 12.30
N ILE A 9 11.65 14.25 11.00
CA ILE A 9 11.57 15.30 9.97
C ILE A 9 10.10 15.66 9.72
N PHE A 10 9.25 14.66 9.49
CA PHE A 10 7.83 14.90 9.25
C PHE A 10 7.03 15.05 10.56
N GLY A 11 7.52 14.54 11.69
CA GLY A 11 6.83 14.59 12.98
C GLY A 11 5.74 13.54 13.17
N TRP A 12 5.62 12.56 12.28
CA TRP A 12 4.56 11.55 12.28
C TRP A 12 4.90 10.39 13.22
N LYS A 13 3.92 9.87 13.94
CA LYS A 13 4.09 8.70 14.80
C LYS A 13 3.10 7.62 14.38
N VAL A 14 3.60 6.41 14.18
CA VAL A 14 2.76 5.23 14.07
C VAL A 14 2.39 4.78 15.47
N VAL A 15 1.09 4.73 15.78
CA VAL A 15 0.58 4.31 17.09
C VAL A 15 -0.19 3.01 16.89
N GLY A 16 0.14 2.00 17.70
CA GLY A 16 -0.44 0.67 17.59
C GLY A 16 0.35 -0.25 16.66
N THR A 17 -0.11 -1.50 16.55
CA THR A 17 0.46 -2.52 15.69
C THR A 17 -0.63 -3.44 15.16
N ILE A 18 -0.29 -4.24 14.15
CA ILE A 18 -1.14 -5.31 13.64
C ILE A 18 -0.74 -6.59 14.36
N ASP A 19 -1.72 -7.27 14.97
CA ASP A 19 -1.49 -8.55 15.63
C ASP A 19 -0.89 -9.56 14.64
N SER A 20 0.22 -10.19 15.04
CA SER A 20 0.91 -11.20 14.26
C SER A 20 0.12 -12.49 14.09
N SER A 21 -0.93 -12.72 14.88
CA SER A 21 -1.87 -13.84 14.70
C SER A 21 -2.72 -13.71 13.43
N ILE A 22 -2.88 -12.48 12.91
CA ILE A 22 -3.69 -12.18 11.73
C ILE A 22 -2.88 -12.51 10.48
N GLN A 23 -3.23 -13.61 9.82
CA GLN A 23 -2.53 -14.07 8.61
C GLN A 23 -2.88 -13.27 7.35
N LYS A 24 -4.15 -12.83 7.23
CA LYS A 24 -4.64 -12.04 6.09
C LYS A 24 -5.64 -11.01 6.58
N CYS A 25 -5.44 -9.75 6.20
CA CYS A 25 -6.39 -8.67 6.48
C CYS A 25 -6.42 -7.64 5.35
N VAL A 26 -7.48 -6.85 5.32
CA VAL A 26 -7.61 -5.69 4.43
C VAL A 26 -7.42 -4.44 5.27
N ILE A 27 -6.45 -3.62 4.87
CA ILE A 27 -6.13 -2.36 5.55
C ILE A 27 -6.72 -1.22 4.74
N ILE A 28 -7.47 -0.35 5.42
CA ILE A 28 -8.09 0.83 4.81
C ILE A 28 -7.25 2.05 5.18
N ALA A 29 -6.64 2.71 4.18
CA ALA A 29 -5.91 3.95 4.36
C ALA A 29 -6.82 5.14 4.05
N VAL A 30 -7.30 5.84 5.07
CA VAL A 30 -8.15 7.02 4.94
C VAL A 30 -7.76 8.08 5.98
N PRO A 31 -7.98 9.38 5.71
CA PRO A 31 -8.48 9.98 4.47
C PRO A 31 -7.40 10.03 3.38
N HIS A 32 -7.82 9.99 2.11
CA HIS A 32 -6.92 10.25 0.98
C HIS A 32 -6.91 11.74 0.64
N THR A 33 -5.88 12.44 1.12
CA THR A 33 -5.71 13.88 0.91
C THR A 33 -4.90 14.15 -0.36
N SER A 34 -3.90 13.30 -0.67
CA SER A 34 -3.07 13.45 -1.88
C SER A 34 -2.34 12.17 -2.26
N TRP A 35 -1.67 12.15 -3.42
CA TRP A 35 -0.83 11.02 -3.82
C TRP A 35 0.36 10.77 -2.86
N TRP A 36 0.72 11.75 -2.02
CA TRP A 36 1.74 11.58 -0.98
C TRP A 36 1.35 10.57 0.09
N ASP A 37 0.06 10.29 0.26
CA ASP A 37 -0.44 9.28 1.21
C ASP A 37 0.13 7.89 0.91
N PHE A 38 0.53 7.64 -0.34
CA PHE A 38 1.24 6.44 -0.74
C PHE A 38 2.55 6.26 0.04
N PHE A 39 3.38 7.31 0.14
CA PHE A 39 4.63 7.23 0.88
C PHE A 39 4.39 7.05 2.37
N LEU A 40 3.34 7.67 2.91
CA LEU A 40 2.93 7.45 4.29
C LEU A 40 2.61 5.96 4.54
N GLY A 41 1.90 5.31 3.63
CA GLY A 41 1.62 3.87 3.71
C GLY A 41 2.89 3.00 3.64
N ILE A 42 3.79 3.29 2.70
CA ILE A 42 5.06 2.57 2.53
C ILE A 42 5.99 2.73 3.73
N PHE A 43 6.06 3.92 4.34
CA PHE A 43 6.85 4.13 5.55
C PHE A 43 6.18 3.48 6.76
N SER A 44 4.86 3.58 6.88
CA SER A 44 4.12 2.98 8.00
C SER A 44 4.30 1.47 8.04
N ARG A 45 4.21 0.77 6.89
CA ARG A 45 4.45 -0.68 6.85
C ARG A 45 5.89 -1.06 7.21
N ALA A 46 6.87 -0.25 6.80
CA ALA A 46 8.28 -0.48 7.11
C ALA A 46 8.57 -0.23 8.60
N ILE A 47 7.87 0.71 9.23
CA ILE A 47 7.95 0.98 10.67
C ILE A 47 7.28 -0.15 11.47
N LEU A 48 6.17 -0.70 10.96
CA LEU A 48 5.45 -1.82 11.59
C LEU A 48 6.09 -3.18 11.35
N ASP A 49 7.12 -3.25 10.49
CA ASP A 49 7.75 -4.50 10.02
C ASP A 49 6.72 -5.51 9.49
N LYS A 50 5.76 -5.02 8.69
CA LYS A 50 4.72 -5.83 8.05
C LYS A 50 4.77 -5.67 6.55
N GLU A 51 4.63 -6.78 5.83
CA GLU A 51 4.43 -6.74 4.39
C GLU A 51 2.98 -6.34 4.09
N ILE A 52 2.80 -5.10 3.61
CA ILE A 52 1.51 -4.58 3.19
C ILE A 52 1.56 -4.33 1.69
N ASN A 53 0.81 -5.14 0.94
CA ASN A 53 0.62 -5.01 -0.49
C ASN A 53 -0.58 -4.10 -0.81
N TYR A 54 -0.58 -3.47 -1.98
CA TYR A 54 -1.60 -2.49 -2.35
C TYR A 54 -2.04 -2.65 -3.80
N VAL A 55 -3.21 -2.10 -4.10
CA VAL A 55 -3.78 -2.10 -5.45
C VAL A 55 -3.74 -0.67 -5.99
N ALA A 56 -3.15 -0.49 -7.17
CA ALA A 56 -2.97 0.83 -7.77
C ALA A 56 -3.34 0.84 -9.25
N LYS A 57 -3.54 2.05 -9.79
CA LYS A 57 -3.90 2.27 -11.19
C LYS A 57 -2.92 1.60 -12.15
N LYS A 58 -3.40 0.83 -13.13
CA LYS A 58 -2.57 0.13 -14.13
C LYS A 58 -1.60 1.08 -14.85
N GLU A 59 -1.98 2.34 -15.04
CA GLU A 59 -1.18 3.38 -15.68
C GLU A 59 0.11 3.69 -14.92
N LEU A 60 0.17 3.43 -13.60
CA LEU A 60 1.40 3.60 -12.80
C LEU A 60 2.41 2.46 -13.05
N PHE A 61 1.97 1.35 -13.63
CA PHE A 61 2.79 0.16 -13.85
C PHE A 61 3.51 0.14 -15.20
N VAL A 62 3.62 1.31 -15.85
CA VAL A 62 4.36 1.49 -17.10
C VAL A 62 5.82 1.86 -16.83
N PHE A 63 6.72 1.52 -17.77
CA PHE A 63 8.13 1.87 -17.66
C PHE A 63 8.29 3.41 -17.59
N PRO A 64 9.17 3.96 -16.73
CA PRO A 64 10.13 3.27 -15.85
C PRO A 64 9.58 2.91 -14.46
N PHE A 65 8.49 3.54 -14.03
CA PHE A 65 8.00 3.46 -12.65
C PHE A 65 7.37 2.11 -12.30
N GLY A 66 6.95 1.32 -13.29
CA GLY A 66 6.30 0.04 -13.04
C GLY A 66 7.14 -0.97 -12.27
N TYR A 67 8.47 -0.93 -12.41
CA TYR A 67 9.35 -1.76 -11.59
C TYR A 67 9.29 -1.38 -10.11
N PHE A 68 9.29 -0.08 -9.81
CA PHE A 68 9.20 0.43 -8.44
C PHE A 68 7.87 0.05 -7.77
N PHE A 69 6.74 0.23 -8.47
CA PHE A 69 5.44 -0.13 -7.92
C PHE A 69 5.31 -1.64 -7.70
N ARG A 70 5.84 -2.49 -8.58
CA ARG A 70 5.86 -3.96 -8.37
C ARG A 70 6.77 -4.36 -7.23
N TRP A 71 7.96 -3.79 -7.14
CA TRP A 71 8.92 -4.08 -6.07
C TRP A 71 8.37 -3.71 -4.69
N THR A 72 7.59 -2.64 -4.62
CA THR A 72 6.90 -2.24 -3.39
C THR A 72 5.62 -3.04 -3.11
N GLY A 73 5.27 -4.09 -3.88
CA GLY A 73 4.10 -4.92 -3.60
C GLY A 73 2.79 -4.43 -4.22
N GLY A 74 2.89 -3.55 -5.22
CA GLY A 74 1.76 -3.02 -5.95
C GLY A 74 1.20 -4.00 -6.98
N THR A 75 -0.12 -4.10 -7.02
CA THR A 75 -0.87 -4.86 -8.05
C THR A 75 -1.63 -3.89 -8.97
N PRO A 76 -1.47 -3.99 -10.31
CA PRO A 76 -2.17 -3.12 -11.25
C PRO A 76 -3.67 -3.45 -11.32
N LEU A 77 -4.51 -2.44 -11.15
CA LEU A 77 -5.96 -2.50 -11.34
C LEU A 77 -6.36 -1.75 -12.60
N ASN A 78 -7.06 -2.44 -13.50
CA ASN A 78 -7.66 -1.81 -14.66
C ASN A 78 -8.98 -1.13 -14.26
N ARG A 79 -9.08 0.19 -14.44
CA ARG A 79 -10.28 0.96 -14.10
C ARG A 79 -11.19 1.23 -15.30
N GLY A 80 -10.69 1.02 -16.52
CA GLY A 80 -11.41 1.36 -17.76
C GLY A 80 -12.33 0.26 -18.28
N VAL A 81 -12.16 -0.97 -17.81
CA VAL A 81 -13.02 -2.11 -18.19
C VAL A 81 -14.12 -2.26 -17.12
N LYS A 82 -15.31 -2.75 -17.51
CA LYS A 82 -16.36 -3.22 -16.58
C LYS A 82 -15.92 -4.49 -15.84
N GLU A 83 -14.75 -4.44 -15.22
CA GLU A 83 -14.22 -5.49 -14.39
C GLU A 83 -14.78 -5.31 -12.98
N ASN A 84 -15.32 -6.38 -12.40
CA ASN A 84 -15.85 -6.33 -11.04
C ASN A 84 -14.69 -6.19 -10.05
N LYS A 85 -14.48 -4.96 -9.56
CA LYS A 85 -13.37 -4.62 -8.64
C LYS A 85 -13.42 -5.44 -7.35
N VAL A 86 -14.61 -5.81 -6.89
CA VAL A 86 -14.78 -6.63 -5.68
C VAL A 86 -14.24 -8.04 -5.94
N ASP A 87 -14.60 -8.64 -7.07
CA ASP A 87 -14.12 -9.98 -7.45
C ASP A 87 -12.60 -9.97 -7.62
N PHE A 88 -12.05 -8.93 -8.24
CA PHE A 88 -10.61 -8.76 -8.40
C PHE A 88 -9.86 -8.68 -7.06
N ILE A 89 -10.33 -7.83 -6.13
CA ILE A 89 -9.74 -7.72 -4.79
C ILE A 89 -9.86 -9.05 -4.05
N THR A 90 -10.98 -9.76 -4.21
CA THR A 90 -11.20 -11.08 -3.61
C THR A 90 -10.22 -12.12 -4.15
N GLN A 91 -9.93 -12.10 -5.45
CA GLN A 91 -8.93 -12.98 -6.06
C GLN A 91 -7.53 -12.69 -5.51
N ILE A 92 -7.15 -11.42 -5.36
CA ILE A 92 -5.87 -11.03 -4.75
C ILE A 92 -5.79 -11.52 -3.30
N PHE A 93 -6.86 -11.35 -2.52
CA PHE A 93 -6.89 -11.78 -1.12
C PHE A 93 -6.76 -13.30 -0.94
N LYS A 94 -7.31 -14.07 -1.89
CA LYS A 94 -7.21 -15.54 -1.91
C LYS A 94 -5.82 -16.04 -2.27
N ARG A 95 -5.07 -15.30 -3.09
CA ARG A 95 -3.68 -15.62 -3.45
C ARG A 95 -2.79 -15.74 -2.21
#